data_AF-A0A221T340-F1
#
_entry.id   AF-A0A221T340-F1
#
_cell.length_a   1.000
_cell.length_b   1.000
_cell.length_c   1.000
_cell.angle_alpha   90.00
_cell.angle_beta   90.00
_cell.angle_gamma   90.00
#
_symmetry.space_group_name_H-M   'P 1'
#
loop_
_entity.id
_entity.type
_entity.pdbx_description
1 polymer ?
#
loop_
_entity_poly.entity_id
_entity_poly.type
_entity_poly.pdbx_seq_one_letter_code
_entity_poly.pdbx_strand_id
1 'polypeptide(L)'
;MKAILATTLIGTLARALTIKTVGTTDIAEGTLAMDSIQNGRTLTNYIPVVFVGAAARRVFDRTTAGSVLSVQGAPRQEKWENAEGGKRSRVRIQALRTEVLSGDFATVVDRAGGTRLAQGVNQVTLGGNLVATPEVRYTPGGDAVTDFSLALNEKYTTRKNEVKERVSFVEVTAWKDLAEFVATLPKGTPLTVLGAAVSESWTDKDGQKRSVLKFEAGSIFQVQPPEGRAAQPDAHEPISDEAAAELADMAEEDMPF
;
A
#
# COMPACT_ATOMS: atom_id res chain seq x y z
N MET A 1 18.26 -0.89 -3.46
CA MET A 1 17.57 -1.79 -4.42
C MET A 1 16.56 -0.98 -5.25
N LYS A 2 16.41 -1.28 -6.55
CA LYS A 2 15.29 -0.75 -7.35
C LYS A 2 14.00 -1.45 -6.90
N ALA A 3 12.97 -0.69 -6.54
CA ALA A 3 11.74 -1.28 -6.03
C ALA A 3 11.02 -2.13 -7.07
N ILE A 4 10.48 -3.27 -6.63
CA ILE A 4 9.52 -4.09 -7.37
C ILE A 4 8.15 -3.76 -6.81
N LEU A 5 7.34 -3.03 -7.56
CA LEU A 5 6.03 -2.54 -7.10
C LEU A 5 4.97 -3.07 -8.03
N ALA A 6 4.25 -4.10 -7.59
CA ALA A 6 3.13 -4.64 -8.33
C ALA A 6 1.98 -4.96 -7.38
N THR A 7 0.82 -4.39 -7.67
CA THR A 7 -0.43 -4.72 -7.00
C THR A 7 -1.44 -5.10 -8.06
N THR A 8 -2.04 -6.28 -7.95
CA THR A 8 -3.13 -6.73 -8.82
C THR A 8 -4.39 -6.83 -7.99
N LEU A 9 -5.38 -6.01 -8.35
CA LEU A 9 -6.70 -5.99 -7.73
C LEU A 9 -7.77 -6.33 -8.75
N ILE A 10 -8.71 -7.20 -8.39
CA ILE A 10 -9.95 -7.38 -9.15
C ILE A 10 -11.11 -7.29 -8.16
N GLY A 11 -11.98 -6.29 -8.34
CA GLY A 11 -13.09 -6.04 -7.44
C GLY A 11 -14.14 -5.10 -8.04
N THR A 12 -15.25 -4.91 -7.33
CA THR A 12 -16.28 -3.95 -7.72
C THR A 12 -15.93 -2.57 -7.17
N LEU A 13 -16.31 -1.50 -7.86
CA LEU A 13 -16.34 -0.17 -7.27
C LEU A 13 -17.42 -0.12 -6.19
N ALA A 14 -17.00 0.08 -4.94
CA ALA A 14 -17.93 0.15 -3.81
C ALA A 14 -18.93 1.33 -3.93
N ARG A 15 -18.48 2.42 -4.57
CA ARG A 15 -19.25 3.63 -4.88
C ARG A 15 -18.78 4.19 -6.21
N ALA A 16 -19.54 5.13 -6.78
CA ALA A 16 -19.09 5.90 -7.92
C ALA A 16 -17.76 6.62 -7.58
N LEU A 17 -16.87 6.70 -8.57
CA LEU A 17 -15.61 7.42 -8.42
C LEU A 17 -15.88 8.89 -8.14
N THR A 18 -15.00 9.53 -7.37
CA THR A 18 -14.92 10.99 -7.29
C THR A 18 -13.78 11.46 -8.16
N ILE A 19 -13.93 12.57 -8.88
CA ILE A 19 -12.86 13.14 -9.72
C ILE A 19 -12.65 14.62 -9.39
N LYS A 20 -11.39 15.03 -9.37
CA LYS A 20 -10.98 16.44 -9.24
C LYS A 20 -9.85 16.74 -10.22
N THR A 21 -9.74 17.99 -10.66
CA THR A 21 -8.63 18.45 -11.49
C THR A 21 -7.67 19.27 -10.65
N VAL A 22 -6.40 18.88 -10.60
CA VAL A 22 -5.32 19.61 -9.93
C VAL A 22 -4.35 20.14 -10.98
N GLY A 23 -4.35 21.46 -11.16
CA GLY A 23 -3.67 22.10 -12.30
C GLY A 23 -4.26 21.61 -13.62
N THR A 24 -3.50 20.81 -14.37
CA THR A 24 -3.93 20.18 -15.64
C THR A 24 -4.13 18.67 -15.53
N THR A 25 -4.06 18.12 -14.32
CA THR A 25 -4.09 16.66 -14.09
C THR A 25 -5.37 16.27 -13.36
N ASP A 26 -6.17 15.43 -14.00
CA ASP A 26 -7.32 14.79 -13.37
C ASP A 26 -6.87 13.69 -12.40
N ILE A 27 -7.54 13.62 -11.25
CA ILE A 27 -7.32 12.61 -10.23
C ILE A 27 -8.68 12.03 -9.87
N ALA A 28 -8.88 10.75 -10.17
CA ALA A 28 -10.09 10.02 -9.78
C ALA A 28 -9.76 9.07 -8.62
N GLU A 29 -10.58 9.07 -7.59
CA GLU A 29 -10.41 8.27 -6.38
C GLU A 29 -11.61 7.34 -6.20
N GLY A 30 -11.34 6.12 -5.74
CA GLY A 30 -12.36 5.11 -5.48
C GLY A 30 -11.90 4.02 -4.52
N THR A 31 -12.78 3.07 -4.28
CA THR A 31 -12.52 1.90 -3.44
C THR A 31 -12.97 0.65 -4.19
N LEU A 32 -12.06 -0.30 -4.36
CA LEU A 32 -12.42 -1.63 -4.85
C LEU A 32 -12.82 -2.52 -3.67
N ALA A 33 -14.02 -3.09 -3.73
CA ALA A 33 -14.53 -4.01 -2.74
C ALA A 33 -14.53 -5.45 -3.27
N MET A 34 -13.98 -6.36 -2.48
CA MET A 34 -13.90 -7.78 -2.84
C MET A 34 -13.77 -8.68 -1.61
N ASP A 35 -14.39 -9.84 -1.69
CA ASP A 35 -14.00 -11.01 -0.91
C ASP A 35 -12.85 -11.70 -1.66
N SER A 36 -11.72 -11.92 -0.97
CA SER A 36 -10.55 -12.62 -1.51
C SER A 36 -10.22 -13.81 -0.62
N ILE A 37 -9.68 -14.89 -1.21
CA ILE A 37 -9.19 -16.02 -0.43
C ILE A 37 -7.73 -15.79 -0.05
N GLN A 38 -7.44 -15.79 1.24
CA GLN A 38 -6.09 -15.70 1.80
C GLN A 38 -5.95 -16.78 2.87
N ASN A 39 -4.91 -17.62 2.77
CA ASN A 39 -4.64 -18.72 3.70
C ASN A 39 -5.87 -19.62 3.98
N GLY A 40 -6.66 -19.90 2.94
CA GLY A 40 -7.88 -20.72 3.03
C GLY A 40 -9.07 -20.04 3.70
N ARG A 41 -8.98 -18.74 4.04
CA ARG A 41 -10.05 -17.94 4.63
C ARG A 41 -10.54 -16.89 3.64
N THR A 42 -11.84 -16.62 3.65
CA THR A 42 -12.42 -15.49 2.93
C THR A 42 -12.22 -14.22 3.74
N LEU A 43 -11.51 -13.25 3.18
CA LEU A 43 -11.33 -11.93 3.76
C LEU A 43 -12.07 -10.90 2.91
N THR A 44 -12.84 -10.03 3.57
CA THR A 44 -13.51 -8.89 2.94
C THR A 44 -12.57 -7.70 2.92
N ASN A 45 -12.31 -7.16 1.73
CA ASN A 45 -11.35 -6.07 1.52
C ASN A 45 -12.01 -4.88 0.85
N TYR A 46 -11.63 -3.68 1.29
CA TYR A 46 -11.99 -2.41 0.68
C TYR A 46 -10.70 -1.64 0.41
N ILE A 47 -10.20 -1.72 -0.82
CA ILE A 47 -8.86 -1.21 -1.17
C ILE A 47 -8.98 0.13 -1.89
N PRO A 48 -8.43 1.22 -1.34
CA PRO A 48 -8.45 2.53 -1.98
C PRO A 48 -7.52 2.55 -3.20
N VAL A 49 -8.07 2.99 -4.32
CA VAL A 49 -7.37 3.13 -5.61
C VAL A 49 -7.43 4.58 -6.09
N VAL A 50 -6.36 5.01 -6.77
CA VAL A 50 -6.29 6.32 -7.41
C VAL A 50 -5.87 6.19 -8.87
N PHE A 51 -6.58 6.90 -9.74
CA PHE A 51 -6.31 7.00 -11.16
C PHE A 51 -5.84 8.43 -11.45
N VAL A 52 -4.86 8.60 -12.33
CA VAL A 52 -4.21 9.90 -12.57
C VAL A 52 -4.16 10.22 -14.07
N GLY A 53 -4.36 11.50 -14.41
CA GLY A 53 -4.31 12.04 -15.76
C GLY A 53 -5.41 11.48 -16.65
N ALA A 54 -5.09 11.26 -17.93
CA ALA A 54 -6.07 10.77 -18.91
C ALA A 54 -6.71 9.42 -18.51
N ALA A 55 -6.02 8.59 -17.71
CA ALA A 55 -6.60 7.35 -17.19
C ALA A 55 -7.73 7.63 -16.19
N ALA A 56 -7.60 8.67 -15.35
CA ALA A 56 -8.63 9.07 -14.40
C ALA A 56 -9.94 9.36 -15.10
N ARG A 57 -9.90 10.22 -16.13
CA ARG A 57 -11.09 10.62 -16.87
C ARG A 57 -11.72 9.44 -17.61
N ARG A 58 -10.91 8.63 -18.30
CA ARG A 58 -11.41 7.45 -19.03
C ARG A 58 -12.11 6.44 -18.13
N VAL A 59 -11.58 6.16 -16.94
CA VAL A 59 -12.18 5.20 -16.01
C VAL A 59 -13.44 5.82 -15.39
N PHE A 60 -13.37 7.08 -14.98
CA PHE A 60 -14.52 7.82 -14.43
C PHE A 60 -15.71 7.83 -15.39
N ASP A 61 -15.51 8.19 -16.66
CA ASP A 61 -16.59 8.30 -17.65
C ASP A 61 -17.20 6.92 -18.02
N ARG A 62 -16.54 5.81 -17.70
CA ARG A 62 -16.92 4.44 -18.12
C ARG A 62 -17.40 3.56 -16.98
N THR A 63 -17.44 4.06 -15.75
CA THR A 63 -17.73 3.24 -14.57
C THR A 63 -18.76 3.90 -13.67
N THR A 64 -19.44 3.07 -12.88
CA THR A 64 -20.36 3.48 -11.83
C THR A 64 -20.16 2.56 -10.62
N ALA A 65 -20.90 2.81 -9.53
CA ALA A 65 -20.94 1.89 -8.41
C ALA A 65 -21.32 0.49 -8.90
N GLY A 66 -20.58 -0.53 -8.45
CA GLY A 66 -20.76 -1.93 -8.88
C GLY A 66 -20.00 -2.33 -10.14
N SER A 67 -19.43 -1.41 -10.91
CA SER A 67 -18.55 -1.79 -12.04
C SER A 67 -17.38 -2.64 -11.55
N VAL A 68 -17.07 -3.73 -12.25
CA VAL A 68 -15.92 -4.60 -11.92
C VAL A 68 -14.70 -4.10 -12.66
N LEU A 69 -13.60 -3.91 -11.93
CA LEU A 69 -12.34 -3.43 -12.48
C LEU A 69 -11.23 -4.43 -12.18
N SER A 70 -10.36 -4.65 -13.15
CA SER A 70 -8.99 -5.12 -12.93
C SER A 70 -8.07 -3.91 -12.86
N VAL A 71 -7.31 -3.80 -11.77
CA VAL A 71 -6.33 -2.73 -11.54
C VAL A 71 -4.97 -3.37 -11.29
N GLN A 72 -4.03 -3.08 -12.18
CA GLN A 72 -2.61 -3.25 -11.90
C GLN A 72 -2.04 -1.89 -11.49
N GLY A 73 -1.43 -1.82 -10.31
CA GLY A 73 -0.99 -0.58 -9.72
C GLY A 73 0.26 -0.71 -8.87
N ALA A 74 0.64 0.39 -8.25
CA ALA A 74 1.74 0.45 -7.29
C ALA A 74 1.31 1.23 -6.04
N PRO A 75 1.72 0.80 -4.83
CA PRO A 75 1.58 1.60 -3.63
C PRO A 75 2.36 2.90 -3.76
N ARG A 76 1.72 4.02 -3.48
CA ARG A 76 2.36 5.34 -3.49
C ARG A 76 1.95 6.14 -2.28
N GLN A 77 2.95 6.71 -1.61
CA GLN A 77 2.75 7.67 -0.54
C GLN A 77 2.44 9.04 -1.15
N GLU A 78 1.33 9.63 -0.71
CA GLU A 78 0.98 11.02 -0.92
C GLU A 78 1.26 11.78 0.38
N LYS A 79 1.87 12.96 0.27
CA LYS A 79 2.12 13.87 1.39
C LYS A 79 1.41 15.18 1.14
N TRP A 80 0.78 15.75 2.17
CA TRP A 80 0.12 17.05 2.09
C TRP A 80 0.21 17.78 3.43
N GLU A 81 -0.09 19.07 3.43
CA GLU A 81 -0.23 19.89 4.62
C GLU A 81 -1.72 20.08 4.89
N ASN A 82 -2.16 19.86 6.13
CA ASN A 82 -3.55 20.12 6.52
C ASN A 82 -3.77 21.64 6.70
N ALA A 83 -5.02 22.05 6.92
CA ALA A 83 -5.36 23.46 7.09
C ALA A 83 -4.70 24.12 8.33
N GLU A 84 -4.18 23.33 9.26
CA GLU A 84 -3.53 23.74 10.50
C GLU A 84 -1.99 23.77 10.37
N GLY A 85 -1.45 23.51 9.18
CA GLY A 85 0.00 23.46 8.94
C GLY A 85 0.66 22.12 9.28
N GLY A 86 -0.10 21.14 9.74
CA GLY A 86 0.38 19.79 10.04
C GLY A 86 0.67 19.00 8.79
N LYS A 87 1.88 18.44 8.69
CA LYS A 87 2.25 17.48 7.64
C LYS A 87 1.44 16.19 7.82
N ARG A 88 0.90 15.66 6.73
CA ARG A 88 0.13 14.40 6.70
C ARG A 88 0.60 13.54 5.54
N SER A 89 0.41 12.23 5.66
CA SER A 89 0.67 11.30 4.58
C SER A 89 -0.35 10.16 4.53
N ARG A 90 -0.50 9.54 3.35
CA ARG A 90 -1.33 8.36 3.14
C ARG A 90 -0.75 7.51 2.02
N VAL A 91 -0.94 6.21 2.10
CA VAL A 91 -0.63 5.28 1.00
C VAL A 91 -1.91 4.97 0.22
N ARG A 92 -1.82 4.97 -1.11
CA ARG A 92 -2.89 4.56 -2.02
C ARG A 92 -2.33 3.62 -3.08
N ILE A 93 -3.18 2.78 -3.68
CA ILE A 93 -2.80 2.04 -4.88
C ILE A 93 -3.01 2.95 -6.10
N GLN A 94 -1.92 3.49 -6.66
CA GLN A 94 -1.99 4.23 -7.90
C GLN A 94 -2.09 3.25 -9.07
N ALA A 95 -3.19 3.31 -9.81
CA ALA A 95 -3.42 2.49 -10.98
C ALA A 95 -2.43 2.86 -12.11
N LEU A 96 -1.76 1.83 -12.65
CA LEU A 96 -0.86 1.92 -13.79
C LEU A 96 -1.55 1.37 -15.06
N ARG A 97 -2.33 0.31 -14.90
CA ARG A 97 -3.18 -0.27 -15.94
C ARG A 97 -4.54 -0.61 -15.34
N THR A 98 -5.60 -0.35 -16.11
CA THR A 98 -6.97 -0.58 -15.66
C THR A 98 -7.79 -1.13 -16.81
N GLU A 99 -8.55 -2.17 -16.52
CA GLU A 99 -9.57 -2.73 -17.39
C GLU A 99 -10.92 -2.71 -16.67
N VAL A 100 -11.95 -2.22 -17.35
CA VAL A 100 -13.34 -2.37 -16.90
C VAL A 100 -13.81 -3.70 -17.44
N LEU A 101 -14.15 -4.61 -16.54
CA LEU A 101 -14.57 -5.97 -16.89
C LEU A 101 -16.08 -6.00 -17.10
N SER A 102 -16.51 -6.79 -18.09
CA SER A 102 -17.93 -7.05 -18.38
C SER A 102 -18.22 -8.53 -18.22
N GLY A 103 -19.40 -8.87 -17.70
CA GLY A 103 -19.84 -10.25 -17.52
C GLY A 103 -20.68 -10.43 -16.26
N ASP A 104 -21.17 -11.65 -16.07
CA ASP A 104 -21.95 -12.05 -14.91
C ASP A 104 -21.01 -12.45 -13.76
N PHE A 105 -20.62 -11.46 -12.97
CA PHE A 105 -19.76 -11.67 -11.82
C PHE A 105 -20.59 -11.95 -10.57
N ALA A 106 -20.21 -12.99 -9.81
CA ALA A 106 -20.80 -13.24 -8.50
C ALA A 106 -20.44 -12.08 -7.55
N THR A 107 -21.46 -11.45 -6.98
CA THR A 107 -21.30 -10.36 -6.01
C THR A 107 -21.97 -10.69 -4.69
N VAL A 108 -21.47 -10.09 -3.62
CA VAL A 108 -22.07 -10.14 -2.30
C VAL A 108 -22.51 -8.73 -1.92
N VAL A 109 -23.73 -8.61 -1.42
CA VAL A 109 -24.27 -7.34 -0.90
C VAL A 109 -24.16 -7.37 0.62
N ASP A 110 -23.52 -6.37 1.21
CA ASP A 110 -23.44 -6.21 2.66
C ASP A 110 -24.75 -5.65 3.24
N ARG A 111 -24.85 -5.63 4.58
CA ARG A 111 -26.06 -5.17 5.29
C ARG A 111 -26.38 -3.69 5.02
N ALA A 112 -25.38 -2.89 4.65
CA ALA A 112 -25.54 -1.48 4.31
C ALA A 112 -25.83 -1.26 2.81
N GLY A 113 -26.01 -2.34 2.04
CA GLY A 113 -26.28 -2.29 0.60
C GLY A 113 -25.03 -2.13 -0.28
N GLY A 114 -23.83 -2.17 0.32
CA GLY A 114 -22.57 -2.12 -0.42
C GLY A 114 -22.34 -3.43 -1.20
N THR A 115 -21.99 -3.31 -2.48
CA THR A 115 -21.73 -4.47 -3.34
C THR A 115 -20.23 -4.72 -3.46
N ARG A 116 -19.82 -5.97 -3.23
CA ARG A 116 -18.43 -6.44 -3.40
C ARG A 116 -18.35 -7.67 -4.29
N LEU A 117 -17.23 -7.85 -4.98
CA LEU A 117 -16.99 -9.06 -5.77
C LEU A 117 -16.78 -10.28 -4.84
N ALA A 118 -17.46 -11.40 -5.08
CA ALA A 118 -17.41 -12.56 -4.17
C ALA A 118 -16.07 -13.33 -4.19
N GLN A 119 -15.38 -13.31 -5.33
CA GLN A 119 -14.10 -13.97 -5.54
C GLN A 119 -13.16 -13.04 -6.30
N GLY A 120 -12.83 -11.92 -5.67
CA GLY A 120 -11.87 -10.97 -6.22
C GLY A 120 -10.42 -11.37 -6.00
N VAL A 121 -9.53 -10.57 -6.56
CA VAL A 121 -8.07 -10.76 -6.46
C VAL A 121 -7.50 -9.62 -5.65
N ASN A 122 -6.74 -9.93 -4.60
CA ASN A 122 -5.95 -8.98 -3.83
C ASN A 122 -4.54 -9.54 -3.69
N GLN A 123 -3.63 -9.10 -4.56
CA GLN A 123 -2.25 -9.57 -4.58
C GLN A 123 -1.29 -8.41 -4.65
N VAL A 124 -0.25 -8.46 -3.82
CA VAL A 124 0.76 -7.42 -3.70
C VAL A 124 2.15 -8.05 -3.73
N THR A 125 3.05 -7.44 -4.49
CA THR A 125 4.49 -7.66 -4.49
C THR A 125 5.18 -6.34 -4.20
N LEU A 126 5.91 -6.29 -3.09
CA LEU A 126 6.71 -5.15 -2.66
C LEU A 126 8.18 -5.52 -2.68
N GLY A 127 9.02 -4.68 -3.26
CA GLY A 127 10.47 -4.75 -3.16
C GLY A 127 10.98 -3.45 -2.54
N GLY A 128 11.66 -3.54 -1.40
CA GLY A 128 12.11 -2.37 -0.66
C GLY A 128 13.16 -2.70 0.39
N ASN A 129 13.52 -1.71 1.20
CA ASN A 129 14.49 -1.84 2.27
C ASN A 129 13.83 -1.62 3.63
N LEU A 130 14.17 -2.42 4.65
CA LEU A 130 13.74 -2.18 6.03
C LEU A 130 14.18 -0.78 6.50
N VAL A 131 13.24 -0.01 7.05
CA VAL A 131 13.51 1.36 7.53
C VAL A 131 14.19 1.34 8.90
N ALA A 132 13.89 0.34 9.71
CA ALA A 132 14.45 0.08 11.03
C ALA A 132 14.54 -1.44 11.26
N THR A 133 15.27 -1.85 12.30
CA THR A 133 15.25 -3.23 12.79
C THR A 133 13.89 -3.48 13.44
N PRO A 134 13.08 -4.45 12.97
CA PRO A 134 11.76 -4.69 13.53
C PRO A 134 11.81 -5.39 14.89
N GLU A 135 10.82 -5.10 15.74
CA GLU A 135 10.65 -5.79 17.03
C GLU A 135 9.50 -6.78 16.96
N VAL A 136 9.75 -8.03 17.34
CA VAL A 136 8.70 -9.05 17.43
C VAL A 136 7.88 -8.84 18.70
N ARG A 137 6.56 -8.89 18.56
CA ARG A 137 5.60 -8.89 19.66
C ARG A 137 4.79 -10.18 19.62
N TYR A 138 4.12 -10.50 20.72
CA TYR A 138 3.24 -11.65 20.82
C TYR A 138 1.84 -11.19 21.20
N THR A 139 0.84 -11.71 20.48
CA THR A 139 -0.57 -11.48 20.82
C THR A 139 -0.93 -12.19 22.13
N PRO A 140 -2.07 -11.85 22.78
CA PRO A 140 -2.55 -12.60 23.94
C PRO A 140 -2.76 -14.11 23.68
N GLY A 141 -2.98 -14.49 22.42
CA GLY A 141 -3.09 -15.89 21.99
C GLY A 141 -1.74 -16.60 21.78
N GLY A 142 -0.62 -15.89 21.93
CA GLY A 142 0.73 -16.43 21.75
C GLY A 142 1.25 -16.41 20.32
N ASP A 143 0.46 -15.96 19.33
CA ASP A 143 0.95 -15.80 17.96
C ASP A 143 1.94 -14.61 17.88
N ALA A 144 3.11 -14.85 17.27
CA ALA A 144 4.08 -13.81 16.96
C ALA A 144 3.55 -12.85 15.88
N VAL A 145 3.81 -11.55 16.05
CA VAL A 145 3.44 -10.48 15.12
C VAL A 145 4.55 -9.44 15.07
N THR A 146 4.91 -9.02 13.86
CA THR A 146 5.92 -7.99 13.64
C THR A 146 5.40 -7.03 12.59
N ASP A 147 5.20 -5.77 12.99
CA ASP A 147 4.94 -4.67 12.07
C ASP A 147 6.26 -4.03 11.68
N PHE A 148 6.47 -3.80 10.39
CA PHE A 148 7.70 -3.20 9.88
C PHE A 148 7.43 -2.29 8.69
N SER A 149 8.31 -1.31 8.54
CA SER A 149 8.21 -0.32 7.47
C SER A 149 9.22 -0.62 6.36
N LEU A 150 8.76 -0.55 5.11
CA LEU A 150 9.61 -0.66 3.92
C LEU A 150 9.71 0.68 3.20
N ALA A 151 10.94 1.05 2.84
CA ALA A 151 11.23 2.12 1.89
C ALA A 151 11.21 1.57 0.46
N LEU A 152 10.25 2.05 -0.34
CA LEU A 152 10.04 1.67 -1.73
C LEU A 152 10.63 2.73 -2.66
N ASN A 153 11.83 2.48 -3.20
CA ASN A 153 12.55 3.42 -4.05
C ASN A 153 12.21 3.23 -5.55
N GLU A 154 11.54 4.22 -6.14
CA GLU A 154 11.15 4.25 -7.55
C GLU A 154 11.92 5.35 -8.30
N LYS A 155 12.54 5.01 -9.45
CA LYS A 155 13.05 5.99 -10.41
C LYS A 155 12.03 6.21 -11.51
N TYR A 156 11.71 7.46 -11.81
CA TYR A 156 10.76 7.82 -12.86
C TYR A 156 11.28 8.99 -13.69
N THR A 157 10.96 8.98 -14.99
CA THR A 157 11.30 10.08 -15.90
C THR A 157 10.15 11.07 -15.96
N THR A 158 10.45 12.34 -15.71
CA THR A 158 9.47 13.42 -15.80
C THR A 158 9.16 13.80 -17.24
N ARG A 159 8.12 14.61 -17.46
CA ARG A 159 7.79 15.18 -18.78
C ARG A 159 8.92 16.03 -19.39
N LYS A 160 9.88 16.50 -18.58
CA LYS A 160 11.04 17.27 -19.03
C LYS A 160 12.25 16.37 -19.37
N ASN A 161 12.06 15.05 -19.44
CA ASN A 161 13.12 14.05 -19.61
C ASN A 161 14.16 14.01 -18.46
N GLU A 162 13.83 14.58 -17.31
CA GLU A 162 14.66 14.46 -16.09
C GLU A 162 14.33 13.14 -15.38
N VAL A 163 15.35 12.36 -15.01
CA VAL A 163 15.19 11.21 -14.11
C VAL A 163 15.09 11.72 -12.68
N LYS A 164 14.02 11.36 -11.98
CA LYS A 164 13.81 11.67 -10.56
C LYS A 164 13.61 10.39 -9.77
N GLU A 165 13.87 10.50 -8.48
CA GLU A 165 13.64 9.43 -7.52
C GLU A 165 12.48 9.79 -6.61
N ARG A 166 11.75 8.77 -6.17
CA ARG A 166 10.68 8.87 -5.18
C ARG A 166 10.83 7.69 -4.23
N VAL A 167 10.68 7.98 -2.94
CA VAL A 167 10.49 6.95 -1.92
C VAL A 167 9.04 6.95 -1.45
N SER A 168 8.44 5.77 -1.33
CA SER A 168 7.19 5.58 -0.59
C SER A 168 7.46 4.70 0.62
N PHE A 169 7.04 5.13 1.79
CA PHE A 169 7.08 4.32 2.99
C PHE A 169 5.76 3.57 3.14
N VAL A 170 5.83 2.27 3.37
CA VAL A 170 4.66 1.42 3.57
C VAL A 170 4.85 0.54 4.79
N GLU A 171 3.77 0.28 5.50
CA GLU A 171 3.73 -0.63 6.64
C GLU A 171 3.30 -2.02 6.19
N VAL A 172 4.00 -3.02 6.71
CA VAL A 172 3.75 -4.43 6.45
C VAL A 172 3.66 -5.17 7.78
N THR A 173 2.63 -5.99 7.95
CA THR A 173 2.46 -6.89 9.09
C THR A 173 2.85 -8.30 8.67
N ALA A 174 3.74 -8.93 9.43
CA ALA A 174 4.06 -10.35 9.35
C ALA A 174 3.56 -11.09 10.58
N TRP A 175 3.17 -12.34 10.39
CA TRP A 175 2.62 -13.22 11.43
C TRP A 175 3.45 -14.49 11.57
N LYS A 176 3.46 -15.07 12.77
CA LYS A 176 4.08 -16.38 13.09
C LYS A 176 5.54 -16.43 12.65
N ASP A 177 5.96 -17.48 11.95
CA ASP A 177 7.33 -17.69 11.49
C ASP A 177 7.87 -16.50 10.68
N LEU A 178 7.02 -15.80 9.90
CA LEU A 178 7.44 -14.61 9.15
C LEU A 178 7.74 -13.42 10.09
N ALA A 179 6.99 -13.30 11.19
CA ALA A 179 7.20 -12.26 12.20
C ALA A 179 8.54 -12.44 12.90
N GLU A 180 8.84 -13.67 13.31
CA GLU A 180 10.12 -14.02 13.93
C GLU A 180 11.27 -13.81 12.95
N PHE A 181 11.14 -14.30 11.71
CA PHE A 181 12.15 -14.14 10.67
C PHE A 181 12.51 -12.68 10.43
N VAL A 182 11.52 -11.81 10.17
CA VAL A 182 11.80 -10.41 9.82
C VAL A 182 12.40 -9.62 10.99
N ALA A 183 12.09 -10.00 12.24
CA ALA A 183 12.68 -9.39 13.44
C ALA A 183 14.17 -9.73 13.63
N THR A 184 14.68 -10.77 12.98
CA THR A 184 16.12 -11.07 12.99
C THR A 184 16.95 -10.18 12.07
N LEU A 185 16.29 -9.40 11.20
CA LEU A 185 16.94 -8.68 10.12
C LEU A 185 17.27 -7.23 10.54
N PRO A 186 18.49 -6.75 10.27
CA PRO A 186 18.86 -5.38 10.61
C PRO A 186 18.18 -4.37 9.68
N LYS A 187 18.09 -3.11 10.14
CA LYS A 187 17.78 -1.93 9.31
C LYS A 187 18.53 -1.98 7.97
N GLY A 188 17.84 -1.58 6.90
CA GLY A 188 18.39 -1.49 5.55
C GLY A 188 18.32 -2.81 4.77
N THR A 189 17.99 -3.94 5.39
CA THR A 189 17.90 -5.23 4.70
C THR A 189 16.92 -5.16 3.52
N PRO A 190 17.36 -5.49 2.30
CA PRO A 190 16.47 -5.51 1.14
C PRO A 190 15.57 -6.74 1.17
N LEU A 191 14.26 -6.50 1.07
CA LEU A 191 13.23 -7.53 1.13
C LEU A 191 12.34 -7.49 -0.11
N THR A 192 11.91 -8.68 -0.55
CA THR A 192 10.73 -8.86 -1.39
C THR A 192 9.61 -9.46 -0.55
N VAL A 193 8.46 -8.80 -0.51
CA VAL A 193 7.26 -9.26 0.18
C VAL A 193 6.19 -9.62 -0.84
N LEU A 194 5.64 -10.82 -0.73
CA LEU A 194 4.41 -11.22 -1.39
C LEU A 194 3.29 -11.24 -0.36
N GLY A 195 2.14 -10.68 -0.70
CA GLY A 195 1.08 -10.49 0.27
C GLY A 195 -0.18 -9.88 -0.30
N ALA A 196 -0.93 -9.19 0.56
CA ALA A 196 -2.18 -8.53 0.23
C ALA A 196 -2.24 -7.12 0.81
N ALA A 197 -3.02 -6.25 0.18
CA ALA A 197 -3.32 -4.94 0.74
C ALA A 197 -4.44 -5.06 1.79
N VAL A 198 -4.32 -4.36 2.91
CA VAL A 198 -5.31 -4.35 3.99
C VAL A 198 -5.66 -2.91 4.33
N SER A 199 -6.96 -2.60 4.41
CA SER A 199 -7.40 -1.28 4.88
C SER A 199 -7.95 -1.39 6.29
N GLU A 200 -7.24 -0.79 7.23
CA GLU A 200 -7.69 -0.66 8.61
C GLU A 200 -8.46 0.64 8.75
N SER A 201 -9.57 0.63 9.49
CA SER A 201 -10.37 1.81 9.78
C SER A 201 -10.57 1.96 11.28
N TRP A 202 -10.44 3.19 11.77
CA TRP A 202 -10.70 3.54 13.17
C TRP A 202 -11.46 4.86 13.23
N THR A 203 -11.96 5.19 14.42
CA THR A 203 -12.57 6.49 14.70
C THR A 203 -11.55 7.29 15.49
N ASP A 204 -11.20 8.49 15.03
CA ASP A 204 -10.29 9.36 15.76
C ASP A 204 -11.01 10.02 16.97
N LYS A 205 -10.23 10.76 17.77
CA LYS A 205 -10.72 11.43 18.99
C LYS A 205 -11.84 12.45 18.70
N ASP A 206 -11.90 12.95 17.47
CA ASP A 206 -12.92 13.92 17.01
C ASP A 206 -14.17 13.24 16.43
N GLY A 207 -14.25 11.90 16.51
CA GLY A 207 -15.35 11.12 15.99
C GLY A 207 -15.31 10.90 14.47
N GLN A 208 -14.22 11.25 13.79
CA GLN A 208 -14.10 11.08 12.34
C GLN A 208 -13.57 9.69 12.00
N LYS A 209 -14.20 9.04 11.02
CA LYS A 209 -13.71 7.77 10.50
C LYS A 209 -12.45 7.98 9.68
N ARG A 210 -11.35 7.38 10.11
CA ARG A 210 -10.08 7.32 9.40
C ARG A 210 -9.86 5.93 8.83
N SER A 211 -9.03 5.86 7.80
CA SER A 211 -8.57 4.58 7.26
C SER A 211 -7.13 4.70 6.76
N VAL A 212 -6.33 3.66 7.00
CA VAL A 212 -4.97 3.53 6.51
C VAL A 212 -4.88 2.30 5.62
N LEU A 213 -4.01 2.37 4.62
CA LEU A 213 -3.67 1.24 3.77
C LEU A 213 -2.34 0.66 4.25
N LYS A 214 -2.37 -0.59 4.72
CA LYS A 214 -1.21 -1.40 5.09
C LYS A 214 -1.15 -2.63 4.19
N PHE A 215 -0.15 -3.47 4.44
CA PHE A 215 0.04 -4.73 3.74
C PHE A 215 0.22 -5.87 4.73
N GLU A 216 -0.31 -7.05 4.40
CA GLU A 216 -0.06 -8.26 5.16
C GLU A 216 0.86 -9.18 4.34
N ALA A 217 1.95 -9.64 4.95
CA ALA A 217 2.91 -10.53 4.32
C ALA A 217 2.42 -11.99 4.33
N GLY A 218 2.33 -12.59 3.15
CA GLY A 218 2.17 -14.04 2.97
C GLY A 218 3.51 -14.76 2.72
N SER A 219 4.53 -14.05 2.21
CA SER A 219 5.90 -14.55 2.08
C SER A 219 6.89 -13.39 2.10
N ILE A 220 8.07 -13.62 2.67
CA ILE A 220 9.16 -12.64 2.72
C ILE A 220 10.43 -13.31 2.23
N PHE A 221 11.13 -12.68 1.30
CA PHE A 221 12.42 -13.11 0.79
C PHE A 221 13.45 -12.01 1.02
N GLN A 222 14.52 -12.33 1.75
CA GLN A 222 15.69 -11.45 1.77
C GLN A 222 16.37 -11.49 0.42
N VAL A 223 16.59 -10.33 -0.18
CA VAL A 223 17.26 -10.25 -1.47
C VAL A 223 18.76 -10.23 -1.26
N GLN A 224 19.44 -11.26 -1.76
CA GLN A 224 20.89 -11.33 -1.66
C GLN A 224 21.55 -10.47 -2.75
N PRO A 225 22.67 -9.79 -2.45
CA PRO A 225 23.50 -9.21 -3.49
C PRO A 225 24.07 -10.33 -4.39
N PRO A 226 24.37 -10.04 -5.67
CA PRO A 226 25.03 -11.01 -6.54
C PRO A 226 26.35 -11.49 -5.91
N GLU A 227 26.58 -12.81 -5.88
CA GLU A 227 27.83 -13.38 -5.38
C GLU A 227 29.05 -12.74 -6.08
N GLY A 228 30.06 -12.36 -5.29
CA GLY A 228 31.30 -11.75 -5.80
C GLY A 228 31.31 -10.22 -5.91
N ARG A 229 30.17 -9.55 -5.68
CA ARG A 229 30.16 -8.10 -5.42
C ARG A 229 30.14 -7.89 -3.91
N ALA A 230 31.31 -7.63 -3.31
CA ALA A 230 31.35 -7.03 -1.97
C ALA A 230 30.37 -5.85 -1.98
N ALA A 231 29.54 -5.73 -0.93
CA ALA A 231 28.59 -4.65 -0.78
C ALA A 231 29.35 -3.31 -0.88
N GLN A 232 29.42 -2.76 -2.09
CA GLN A 232 29.83 -1.40 -2.30
C GLN A 232 28.67 -0.62 -1.71
N PRO A 233 28.87 0.17 -0.63
CA PRO A 233 27.79 0.96 -0.08
C PRO A 233 27.23 1.78 -1.24
N ASP A 234 26.02 1.43 -1.67
CA ASP A 234 25.25 2.31 -2.55
C ASP A 234 25.29 3.66 -1.83
N ALA A 235 25.80 4.69 -2.49
CA ALA A 235 25.74 6.06 -2.00
C ALA A 235 24.30 6.59 -2.03
N HIS A 236 23.35 5.79 -1.52
CA HIS A 236 22.19 6.35 -0.87
C HIS A 236 22.73 6.98 0.40
N GLU A 237 22.72 8.31 0.45
CA GLU A 237 22.96 9.02 1.69
C GLU A 237 22.13 8.33 2.78
N PRO A 238 22.76 7.93 3.90
CA PRO A 238 21.99 7.45 5.04
C PRO A 238 20.89 8.47 5.29
N ILE A 239 19.65 7.98 5.48
CA ILE A 239 18.56 8.80 6.00
C ILE A 239 19.17 9.59 7.15
N SER A 240 19.22 10.93 7.04
CA SER A 240 19.95 11.75 8.00
C SER A 240 19.46 11.42 9.40
N ASP A 241 20.31 11.57 10.42
CA ASP A 241 19.88 11.35 11.81
C ASP A 241 18.65 12.21 12.16
N GLU A 242 18.50 13.36 11.49
CA GLU A 242 17.31 14.21 11.55
C GLU A 242 16.06 13.57 10.93
N ALA A 243 16.17 12.92 9.77
CA ALA A 243 15.06 12.20 9.15
C ALA A 243 14.77 10.85 9.83
N ALA A 244 15.75 10.23 10.49
CA ALA A 244 15.57 9.08 11.35
C ALA A 244 14.92 9.46 12.69
N ALA A 245 15.26 10.62 13.25
CA ALA A 245 14.61 11.21 14.42
C ALA A 245 13.18 11.67 14.11
N GLU A 246 12.95 12.30 12.95
CA GLU A 246 11.59 12.66 12.50
C GLU A 246 10.72 11.38 12.33
N LEU A 247 11.30 10.24 11.91
CA LEU A 247 10.61 8.95 11.86
C LEU A 247 10.37 8.30 13.23
N ALA A 248 11.26 8.50 14.20
CA ALA A 248 11.11 8.00 15.57
C ALA A 248 10.06 8.81 16.35
N ASP A 249 10.11 10.14 16.25
CA ASP A 249 9.10 11.04 16.81
C ASP A 249 7.71 10.78 16.19
N MET A 250 7.65 10.54 14.86
CA MET A 250 6.38 10.21 14.19
C MET A 250 5.82 8.82 14.55
N ALA A 251 6.67 7.86 14.95
CA ALA A 251 6.22 6.55 15.42
C ALA A 251 5.71 6.57 16.87
N GLU A 252 6.19 7.51 17.69
CA GLU A 252 5.75 7.72 19.08
C GLU A 252 4.53 8.64 19.19
N GLU A 253 4.36 9.63 18.31
CA GLU A 253 3.25 10.59 18.39
C GLU A 253 1.91 10.10 17.78
N ASP A 254 1.92 9.11 16.87
CA ASP A 254 0.74 8.67 16.11
C ASP A 254 0.24 7.24 16.45
N MET A 255 0.67 6.64 17.57
CA MET A 255 -0.01 5.46 18.13
C MET A 255 -1.16 5.88 19.07
N PRO A 256 -2.44 5.76 18.66
CA PRO A 256 -3.52 5.80 19.62
C PRO A 256 -3.42 4.57 20.53
N PHE A 257 -3.37 4.79 21.85
CA PHE A 257 -3.84 3.78 22.80
C PHE A 257 -5.31 3.44 22.53
#